data_AF-A0A0X1RVL7-F1
#
_entry.id   AF-A0A0X1RVL7-F1
#
_cell.length_a   1.000
_cell.length_b   1.000
_cell.length_c   1.000
_cell.angle_alpha   90.00
_cell.angle_beta   90.00
_cell.angle_gamma   90.00
#
_symmetry.space_group_name_H-M   'P 1'
#
loop_
_entity.id
_entity.type
_entity.pdbx_description
1 polymer ?
#
loop_
_entity_poly.entity_id
_entity_poly.type
_entity_poly.pdbx_seq_one_letter_code
_entity_poly.pdbx_strand_id
1 'polypeptide(L)' 'MYFKKFTVEDEPRIQNYLLTEDQLLYTASPREVIKIEDCERHSILAMDEDLFVTFFVLHEGKGPLDFFRYRT' A
#
# COMPACT_ATOMS: atom_id res chain seq x y z
N MET A 1 8.39 1.70 14.97
CA MET A 1 7.69 1.80 13.67
C MET A 1 8.09 3.04 12.87
N TYR A 2 8.44 2.86 11.60
CA TYR A 2 8.67 3.93 10.61
C TYR A 2 8.08 3.57 9.25
N PHE A 3 7.91 4.57 8.37
CA PHE A 3 7.40 4.38 7.01
C PHE A 3 8.49 4.67 5.99
N LYS A 4 8.50 3.89 4.91
CA LYS A 4 9.35 4.15 3.74
C LYS A 4 8.62 3.91 2.44
N LYS A 5 9.02 4.63 1.38
CA LYS A 5 8.59 4.32 0.02
C LYS A 5 9.15 2.97 -0.39
N PHE A 6 8.33 2.18 -1.08
CA PHE A 6 8.77 0.94 -1.69
C PHE A 6 9.88 1.21 -2.72
N THR A 7 10.91 0.37 -2.70
CA THR A 7 11.93 0.27 -3.76
C THR A 7 12.02 -1.16 -4.26
N VAL A 8 12.61 -1.39 -5.43
CA VAL A 8 12.77 -2.73 -6.01
C VAL A 8 13.53 -3.69 -5.08
N GLU A 9 14.41 -3.16 -4.23
CA GLU A 9 15.16 -3.92 -3.22
C GLU A 9 14.26 -4.56 -2.15
N ASP A 10 13.04 -4.05 -1.96
CA ASP A 10 12.05 -4.57 -1.01
C ASP A 10 11.18 -5.70 -1.60
N GLU A 11 11.31 -6.00 -2.90
CA GLU A 11 10.51 -7.02 -3.56
C GLU A 11 10.56 -8.39 -2.84
N PRO A 12 11.72 -8.90 -2.37
CA PRO A 12 11.78 -10.16 -1.63
C PRO A 12 10.96 -10.15 -0.33
N ARG A 13 10.86 -8.99 0.35
CA ARG A 13 10.09 -8.85 1.60
C ARG A 13 8.60 -8.90 1.33
N ILE A 14 8.16 -8.30 0.22
CA ILE A 14 6.77 -8.34 -0.23
C ILE A 14 6.38 -9.71 -0.75
N GLN A 15 7.30 -10.42 -1.41
CA GLN A 15 7.04 -11.79 -1.85
C GLN A 15 6.72 -12.72 -0.68
N ASN A 16 7.29 -12.50 0.50
CA ASN A 16 7.00 -13.34 1.67
C ASN A 16 5.83 -12.84 2.52
N TYR A 17 5.13 -11.78 2.09
CA TYR A 17 3.98 -11.24 2.80
C TYR A 17 2.71 -12.01 2.45
N LEU A 18 2.27 -12.83 3.40
CA LEU A 18 1.09 -13.66 3.28
C LEU A 18 -0.10 -12.95 3.91
N LEU A 19 -1.10 -12.66 3.09
CA LEU A 19 -2.42 -12.26 3.56
C LEU A 19 -3.30 -13.51 3.62
N THR A 20 -4.10 -13.60 4.67
CA THR A 20 -5.17 -14.61 4.75
C THR A 20 -6.25 -14.34 3.70
N GLU A 21 -7.04 -15.36 3.35
CA GLU A 21 -8.17 -15.21 2.41
C GLU A 21 -9.15 -14.13 2.89
N ASP A 22 -9.42 -14.07 4.19
CA ASP A 22 -10.30 -13.05 4.78
C ASP A 22 -9.75 -11.63 4.62
N GLN A 23 -8.43 -11.44 4.71
CA GLN A 23 -7.81 -10.14 4.48
C GLN A 23 -7.86 -9.75 3.00
N LEU A 24 -7.70 -10.72 2.09
CA LEU A 24 -7.78 -10.49 0.65
C LEU A 24 -9.18 -10.04 0.19
N LEU A 25 -10.24 -10.29 0.97
CA LEU A 25 -11.57 -9.75 0.71
C LEU A 25 -11.62 -8.22 0.77
N TYR A 26 -10.75 -7.60 1.57
CA TYR A 26 -10.78 -6.16 1.85
C TYR A 26 -9.57 -5.41 1.29
N THR A 27 -8.48 -6.11 0.97
CA THR A 27 -7.27 -5.51 0.40
C THR A 27 -6.72 -6.36 -0.73
N ALA A 28 -6.28 -5.71 -1.81
CA ALA A 28 -5.50 -6.36 -2.87
C ALA A 28 -4.12 -6.77 -2.35
N SER A 29 -3.47 -7.73 -3.02
CA SER A 29 -2.09 -8.09 -2.68
C SER A 29 -1.14 -6.95 -3.06
N PRO A 30 -0.13 -6.62 -2.24
CA PRO A 30 0.90 -5.64 -2.62
C PRO A 30 1.56 -5.94 -3.96
N ARG A 31 1.67 -7.23 -4.33
CA ARG A 31 2.21 -7.71 -5.61
C ARG A 31 1.42 -7.26 -6.84
N GLU A 32 0.10 -7.12 -6.69
CA GLU A 32 -0.79 -6.68 -7.77
C GLU A 32 -0.71 -5.17 -7.93
N VAL A 33 -0.53 -4.47 -6.82
CA VAL A 33 -0.56 -3.01 -6.74
C VAL A 33 0.73 -2.37 -7.26
N ILE A 34 1.89 -2.97 -6.99
CA ILE A 34 3.21 -2.45 -7.44
C ILE A 34 3.34 -2.43 -8.97
N LYS A 35 2.58 -3.27 -9.69
CA LYS A 35 2.61 -3.32 -11.16
C LYS A 35 1.84 -2.19 -11.83
N ILE A 36 1.13 -1.37 -11.06
CA ILE A 36 0.35 -0.25 -11.58
C ILE A 36 1.26 0.97 -11.65
N GLU A 37 1.64 1.36 -12.87
CA GLU A 37 2.36 2.62 -13.10
C GLU A 37 1.38 3.78 -13.00
N ASP A 38 1.32 4.41 -11.83
CA ASP A 38 0.59 5.65 -11.58
C ASP A 38 1.52 6.57 -10.79
N CYS A 39 1.96 7.68 -11.41
CA CYS A 39 2.93 8.60 -10.81
C CYS A 39 2.42 9.32 -9.56
N GLU A 40 1.10 9.32 -9.35
CA GLU A 40 0.47 9.91 -8.18
C GLU A 40 0.27 8.88 -7.06
N ARG A 41 0.46 7.58 -7.32
CA ARG A 41 0.33 6.52 -6.32
C ARG A 41 1.69 6.05 -5.80
N HIS A 42 1.91 6.29 -4.52
CA HIS A 42 3.12 5.92 -3.82
C HIS A 42 2.86 4.67 -2.97
N SER A 43 3.54 3.57 -3.28
CA SER A 43 3.54 2.38 -2.45
C SER A 43 4.39 2.61 -1.19
N ILE A 44 3.80 2.40 -0.02
CA ILE A 44 4.42 2.65 1.29
C ILE A 44 4.49 1.36 2.10
N LEU A 45 5.65 1.14 2.70
CA LEU A 45 5.91 0.05 3.63
C LEU A 45 5.93 0.61 5.06
N ALA A 46 5.20 -0.04 5.95
CA ALA A 46 5.33 0.15 7.39
C ALA A 46 6.29 -0.90 7.95
N MET A 47 7.36 -0.40 8.55
CA MET A 47 8.41 -1.21 9.16
C MET A 47 8.36 -1.03 10.67
N ASP A 48 8.53 -2.11 11.42
CA ASP A 48 8.83 -2.04 12.84
C ASP A 48 10.19 -2.67 13.08
N GLU A 49 11.17 -1.83 13.42
CA GLU A 49 12.59 -2.18 13.34
C GLU A 49 12.91 -2.72 11.92
N ASP A 50 13.30 -3.99 11.78
CA ASP A 50 13.57 -4.62 10.48
C ASP A 50 12.42 -5.48 9.93
N LEU A 51 11.28 -5.51 10.64
CA LEU A 51 10.12 -6.31 10.29
C LEU A 51 9.17 -5.55 9.40
N PHE A 52 8.74 -6.19 8.30
CA PHE A 52 7.69 -5.67 7.44
C PHE A 52 6.33 -6.01 8.04
N VAL A 53 5.57 -4.98 8.45
CA VAL A 53 4.33 -5.16 9.22
C VAL A 53 3.09 -4.95 8.36
N THR A 54 3.09 -3.94 7.48
CA THR A 54 1.94 -3.68 6.59
C THR A 54 2.32 -2.83 5.38
N PHE A 55 1.48 -2.87 4.36
CA PHE A 55 1.62 -2.14 3.09
C PHE A 55 0.35 -1.37 2.77
N PHE A 56 0.51 -0.18 2.23
CA PHE A 56 -0.59 0.62 1.72
C PHE A 56 -0.11 1.57 0.61
N VAL A 57 -1.06 2.08 -0.17
CA VAL A 57 -0.79 3.09 -1.21
C VAL A 57 -1.33 4.43 -0.78
N LEU A 58 -0.51 5.46 -0.91
CA LEU A 58 -0.94 6.85 -0.80
C LEU A 58 -1.07 7.45 -2.19
N HIS A 59 -2.23 8.03 -2.48
CA HIS A 59 -2.45 8.78 -3.71
C HIS A 59 -2.27 10.27 -3.43
N GLU A 60 -1.38 10.91 -4.17
CA GLU A 60 -1.16 12.36 -4.15
C GLU A 60 -2.18 13.06 -5.06
N GLY A 61 -2.77 14.19 -4.66
CA GLY A 61 -3.70 14.95 -5.51
C GLY A 61 -5.18 14.50 -5.50
N LYS A 62 -5.49 13.21 -5.36
CA LYS A 62 -6.86 12.73 -5.07
C LYS A 62 -7.02 12.39 -3.59
N GLY A 63 -7.28 13.41 -2.78
CA GLY A 63 -7.95 13.20 -1.49
C GLY A 63 -9.39 12.69 -1.70
N PRO A 64 -10.14 12.35 -0.65
CA PRO A 64 -11.53 11.91 -0.74
C PRO A 64 -12.46 13.07 -1.14
N LEU A 65 -12.26 13.66 -2.32
CA LEU A 65 -13.12 14.70 -2.88
C LEU A 65 -14.56 14.21 -3.04
N ASP A 66 -14.76 12.92 -3.30
CA ASP A 66 -16.09 12.34 -3.46
C ASP A 66 -16.79 12.09 -2.11
N PHE A 67 -16.07 11.91 -1.00
CA PHE A 67 -16.72 11.69 0.30
C PHE A 67 -17.35 12.97 0.86
N PHE A 68 -16.81 14.13 0.53
CA PHE A 68 -17.33 15.44 0.98
C PHE A 68 -18.39 16.04 0.06
N ARG A 69 -18.49 15.59 -1.20
CA ARG A 69 -19.48 16.12 -2.17
C ARG A 69 -20.92 15.72 -1.91
N TYR A 70 -21.18 14.70 -1.09
CA TYR A 70 -22.53 14.24 -0.73
C TYR A 70 -23.03 14.74 0.64
N ARG A 71 -22.37 15.74 1.24
CA ARG A 71 -22.75 16.31 2.56
C ARG A 71 -23.07 17.81 2.57
N THR A 72 -23.33 18.41 1.42
CA THR A 72 -23.85 19.80 1.31
C THR A 72 -25.18 19.84 0.59
#